data_AF-A0A395IAI5-F1
#
_entry.id   AF-A0A395IAI5-F1
#
_cell.length_a   1.000
_cell.length_b   1.000
_cell.length_c   1.000
_cell.angle_alpha   90.00
_cell.angle_beta   90.00
_cell.angle_gamma   90.00
#
_symmetry.space_group_name_H-M   'P 1'
#
loop_
_entity.id
_entity.type
_entity.pdbx_description
1 polymer ?
#
loop_
_entity_poly.entity_id
_entity_poly.type
_entity_poly.pdbx_seq_one_letter_code
_entity_poly.pdbx_strand_id
1 'polypeptide(L)'
;MTHRNTIVGHMLTAVLDLEGQKTHGEKEAEEAAIKAHPEQASEIRDHGCHQKSLELVDTVARYLHKAGIPHSWIYCGHRAPVDQWQIYIAFGKEGISDDERAELRQSLLSRYLGDEVHLETDVVIQHAASLPWRAVLRWESNRGWKHTTNLTVSHGRIFVPVRDGQVDVDEHRAFSKAATPRASTESIASIVDSVWGALYGPPNERTELTLDEAIEKMKVLRTS
;
A
#
# COMPACT_ATOMS: atom_id res chain seq x y z
N MET A 1 -8.69 32.49 -15.79
CA MET A 1 -8.71 31.02 -15.93
C MET A 1 -9.06 30.45 -14.57
N THR A 2 -10.28 29.96 -14.40
CA THR A 2 -10.75 29.32 -13.17
C THR A 2 -10.11 27.94 -13.11
N HIS A 3 -9.10 27.76 -12.24
CA HIS A 3 -8.61 26.42 -11.90
C HIS A 3 -9.80 25.66 -11.29
N ARG A 4 -10.42 24.78 -12.07
CA ARG A 4 -11.38 23.82 -11.52
C ARG A 4 -10.60 22.96 -10.54
N ASN A 5 -11.06 22.91 -9.29
CA ASN A 5 -10.62 21.93 -8.29
C ASN A 5 -10.89 20.53 -8.84
N THR A 6 -9.95 20.00 -9.61
CA THR A 6 -10.08 18.67 -10.21
C THR A 6 -9.56 17.70 -9.18
N ILE A 7 -10.43 16.86 -8.62
CA ILE A 7 -10.01 15.80 -7.72
C ILE A 7 -9.08 14.88 -8.49
N VAL A 8 -7.94 14.57 -7.88
CA VAL A 8 -6.94 13.68 -8.46
C VAL A 8 -6.91 12.33 -7.76
N GLY A 9 -7.52 12.21 -6.57
CA GLY A 9 -7.73 10.93 -5.89
C GLY A 9 -8.15 11.02 -4.43
N HIS A 10 -7.81 9.97 -3.68
CA HIS A 10 -8.14 9.80 -2.27
C HIS A 10 -6.99 9.11 -1.54
N MET A 11 -6.77 9.45 -0.28
CA MET A 11 -5.84 8.76 0.61
C MET A 11 -6.53 8.43 1.93
N LEU A 12 -6.30 7.21 2.42
CA LEU A 12 -6.69 6.79 3.75
C LEU A 12 -5.57 6.00 4.43
N THR A 13 -5.51 6.09 5.75
CA THR A 13 -4.68 5.21 6.58
C THR A 13 -5.50 4.71 7.75
N ALA A 14 -5.32 3.44 8.11
CA ALA A 14 -6.13 2.79 9.14
C ALA A 14 -5.28 1.89 10.05
N VAL A 15 -5.71 1.72 11.29
CA VAL A 15 -5.22 0.69 12.20
C VAL A 15 -6.02 -0.59 11.97
N LEU A 16 -5.34 -1.74 11.92
CA LEU A 16 -5.91 -3.03 11.58
C LEU A 16 -5.87 -3.99 12.77
N ASP A 17 -6.96 -4.72 12.96
CA ASP A 17 -7.00 -5.93 13.79
C ASP A 17 -6.87 -7.18 12.91
N LEU A 18 -5.65 -7.47 12.45
CA LEU A 18 -5.39 -8.63 11.60
C LEU A 18 -5.59 -9.97 12.33
N GLU A 19 -5.39 -9.99 13.65
CA GLU A 19 -5.64 -11.17 14.48
C GLU A 19 -7.14 -11.49 14.55
N GLY A 20 -7.98 -10.47 14.70
CA GLY A 20 -9.43 -10.57 14.61
C GLY A 20 -9.94 -11.07 13.26
N GLN A 21 -9.22 -10.75 12.17
CA GLN A 21 -9.57 -11.15 10.80
C GLN A 21 -9.15 -12.58 10.42
N LYS A 22 -8.36 -13.26 11.25
CA LYS A 22 -8.04 -14.68 11.03
C LYS A 22 -9.28 -15.55 11.17
N THR A 23 -9.42 -16.49 10.25
CA THR A 23 -10.42 -17.56 10.30
C THR A 23 -10.18 -18.48 11.48
N HIS A 24 -11.21 -19.25 11.85
CA HIS A 24 -11.07 -20.23 12.93
C HIS A 24 -9.95 -21.25 12.66
N GLY A 25 -9.85 -21.76 11.43
CA GLY A 25 -8.82 -22.74 11.06
C GLY A 25 -7.39 -22.19 11.11
N GLU A 26 -7.20 -20.91 10.78
CA GLU A 26 -5.89 -20.25 10.94
C GLU A 26 -5.50 -20.17 12.41
N LYS A 27 -6.44 -19.81 13.29
CA LYS A 27 -6.22 -19.75 14.74
C LYS A 27 -5.91 -21.14 15.33
N GLU A 28 -6.64 -22.17 14.93
CA GLU A 28 -6.38 -23.55 15.36
C GLU A 28 -4.99 -24.04 14.92
N ALA A 29 -4.57 -23.72 13.69
CA ALA A 29 -3.25 -24.07 13.19
C ALA A 29 -2.14 -23.37 13.98
N GLU A 30 -2.31 -22.08 14.29
CA GLU A 30 -1.40 -21.33 15.14
C GLU A 30 -1.36 -21.89 16.57
N GLU A 31 -2.50 -22.20 17.18
CA GLU A 31 -2.57 -22.79 18.52
C GLU A 31 -1.85 -24.15 18.58
N ALA A 32 -2.00 -24.98 17.54
CA ALA A 32 -1.28 -26.24 17.45
C ALA A 32 0.24 -26.03 17.35
N ALA A 33 0.69 -25.06 16.54
CA ALA A 33 2.10 -24.70 16.42
C ALA A 33 2.65 -24.11 17.73
N ILE A 34 1.89 -23.24 18.41
CA ILE A 34 2.23 -22.66 19.71
C ILE A 34 2.35 -23.74 20.78
N LYS A 35 1.45 -24.74 20.76
CA LYS A 35 1.53 -25.86 21.70
C LYS A 35 2.81 -26.70 21.49
N ALA A 36 3.27 -26.82 20.24
CA ALA A 36 4.53 -27.50 19.90
C ALA A 36 5.77 -26.65 20.24
N HIS A 37 5.68 -25.33 20.12
CA HIS A 37 6.77 -24.36 20.33
C HIS A 37 6.31 -23.15 21.16
N PRO A 38 6.04 -23.31 22.47
CA PRO A 38 5.46 -22.24 23.28
C PRO A 38 6.31 -20.97 23.36
N GLU A 39 7.63 -21.11 23.28
CA GLU A 39 8.59 -20.01 23.26
C GLU A 39 8.50 -19.14 22.00
N GLN A 40 7.94 -19.67 20.90
CA GLN A 40 7.79 -18.98 19.61
C GLN A 40 6.38 -18.36 19.44
N ALA A 41 5.56 -18.31 20.49
CA ALA A 41 4.16 -17.94 20.35
C ALA A 41 3.92 -16.56 19.73
N SER A 42 4.79 -15.59 20.05
CA SER A 42 4.71 -14.26 19.44
C SER A 42 5.05 -14.28 17.96
N GLU A 43 6.10 -15.01 17.56
CA GLU A 43 6.55 -15.08 16.17
C GLU A 43 5.54 -15.81 15.29
N ILE A 44 4.90 -16.85 15.82
CA ILE A 44 3.84 -17.61 15.12
C ILE A 44 2.64 -16.69 14.83
N ARG A 45 2.17 -15.94 15.82
CA ARG A 45 1.04 -15.01 15.64
C ARG A 45 1.38 -13.88 14.69
N ASP A 46 2.58 -13.31 14.83
CA ASP A 46 3.09 -12.23 13.97
C ASP A 46 3.21 -12.70 12.52
N HIS A 47 3.68 -13.94 12.30
CA HIS A 47 3.70 -14.57 10.98
C HIS A 47 2.28 -14.70 10.39
N GLY A 48 1.31 -15.17 11.16
CA GLY A 48 -0.07 -15.25 10.69
C GLY A 48 -0.67 -13.88 10.35
N CYS A 49 -0.39 -12.85 11.16
CA CYS A 49 -0.80 -11.48 10.85
C CYS A 49 -0.10 -10.94 9.60
N HIS A 50 1.18 -11.26 9.41
CA HIS A 50 1.89 -10.94 8.17
C HIS A 50 1.22 -11.59 6.96
N GLN A 51 0.82 -12.87 7.01
CA GLN A 51 0.06 -13.49 5.91
C GLN A 51 -1.25 -12.75 5.63
N LYS A 52 -2.01 -12.39 6.68
CA LYS A 52 -3.23 -11.57 6.52
C LYS A 52 -2.97 -10.22 5.89
N SER A 53 -1.86 -9.58 6.24
CA SER A 53 -1.47 -8.31 5.63
C SER A 53 -1.25 -8.45 4.12
N LEU A 54 -0.63 -9.54 3.67
CA LEU A 54 -0.38 -9.81 2.25
C LEU A 54 -1.69 -10.10 1.51
N GLU A 55 -2.59 -10.90 2.10
CA GLU A 55 -3.94 -11.16 1.57
C GLU A 55 -4.74 -9.86 1.40
N LEU A 56 -4.63 -8.93 2.36
CA LEU A 56 -5.31 -7.65 2.32
C LEU A 56 -4.75 -6.77 1.18
N VAL A 57 -3.42 -6.68 1.04
CA VAL A 57 -2.79 -5.93 -0.06
C VAL A 57 -3.20 -6.50 -1.42
N ASP A 58 -3.18 -7.82 -1.58
CA ASP A 58 -3.65 -8.53 -2.78
C ASP A 58 -5.11 -8.14 -3.10
N THR A 59 -6.01 -8.33 -2.14
CA THR A 59 -7.45 -8.10 -2.31
C THR A 59 -7.76 -6.65 -2.70
N VAL A 60 -7.13 -5.67 -2.02
CA VAL A 60 -7.28 -4.25 -2.33
C VAL A 60 -6.71 -3.93 -3.72
N ALA A 61 -5.54 -4.48 -4.07
CA ALA A 61 -4.92 -4.24 -5.37
C ALA A 61 -5.78 -4.76 -6.52
N ARG A 62 -6.32 -5.99 -6.40
CA ARG A 62 -7.24 -6.58 -7.39
C ARG A 62 -8.52 -5.76 -7.52
N TYR A 63 -9.06 -5.26 -6.42
CA TYR A 63 -10.24 -4.40 -6.44
C TYR A 63 -9.99 -3.11 -7.22
N LEU A 64 -8.93 -2.37 -6.87
CA LEU A 64 -8.59 -1.11 -7.55
C LEU A 64 -8.23 -1.33 -9.02
N HIS A 65 -7.53 -2.42 -9.34
CA HIS A 65 -7.22 -2.80 -10.72
C HIS A 65 -8.50 -3.08 -11.53
N LYS A 66 -9.44 -3.86 -10.98
CA LYS A 66 -10.74 -4.12 -11.62
C LYS A 66 -11.58 -2.85 -11.80
N ALA A 67 -11.47 -1.90 -10.89
CA ALA A 67 -12.10 -0.60 -11.00
C ALA A 67 -11.41 0.35 -12.01
N GLY A 68 -10.36 -0.12 -12.70
CA GLY A 68 -9.67 0.66 -13.72
C GLY A 68 -8.87 1.82 -13.15
N ILE A 69 -8.37 1.70 -11.91
CA ILE A 69 -7.56 2.72 -11.27
C ILE A 69 -6.09 2.57 -11.72
N PRO A 70 -5.53 3.54 -12.46
CA PRO A 70 -4.18 3.47 -13.00
C PRO A 70 -3.11 3.97 -12.02
N HIS A 71 -3.51 4.61 -10.91
CA HIS A 71 -2.61 5.03 -9.84
C HIS A 71 -3.10 4.54 -8.49
N SER A 72 -2.28 3.73 -7.83
CA SER A 72 -2.56 3.30 -6.47
C SER A 72 -1.28 2.99 -5.69
N TRP A 73 -1.33 3.21 -4.39
CA TRP A 73 -0.29 2.87 -3.43
C TRP A 73 -0.93 2.15 -2.26
N ILE A 74 -0.47 0.95 -1.99
CA ILE A 74 -1.01 0.10 -0.94
C ILE A 74 0.17 -0.37 -0.09
N TYR A 75 0.26 0.17 1.12
CA TYR A 75 1.25 -0.26 2.11
C TYR A 75 0.52 -0.95 3.24
N CYS A 76 0.99 -2.11 3.68
CA CYS A 76 0.56 -2.71 4.93
C CYS A 76 1.78 -3.19 5.70
N GLY A 77 1.78 -3.00 7.03
CA GLY A 77 2.90 -3.39 7.87
C GLY A 77 2.63 -3.19 9.36
N HIS A 78 3.54 -3.72 10.18
CA HIS A 78 3.49 -3.62 11.63
C HIS A 78 4.35 -2.46 12.12
N ARG A 79 3.76 -1.53 12.87
CA ARG A 79 4.41 -0.35 13.42
C ARG A 79 4.94 -0.66 14.81
N ALA A 80 6.17 -1.17 14.88
CA ALA A 80 6.80 -1.62 16.13
C ALA A 80 6.76 -0.62 17.31
N PRO A 81 6.93 0.72 17.12
CA PRO A 81 6.86 1.67 18.23
C PRO A 81 5.51 1.75 18.96
N VAL A 82 4.41 1.39 18.28
CA VAL A 82 3.05 1.41 18.86
C VAL A 82 2.39 0.03 18.86
N ASP A 83 3.15 -1.00 18.44
CA ASP A 83 2.71 -2.39 18.35
C ASP A 83 1.37 -2.59 17.61
N GLN A 84 1.23 -1.98 16.43
CA GLN A 84 -0.02 -2.00 15.66
C GLN A 84 0.21 -2.31 14.20
N TRP A 85 -0.68 -3.12 13.62
CA TRP A 85 -0.79 -3.26 12.17
C TRP A 85 -1.50 -2.05 11.60
N GLN A 86 -0.98 -1.52 10.50
CA GLN A 86 -1.57 -0.38 9.82
C GLN A 86 -1.62 -0.65 8.31
N ILE A 87 -2.50 0.07 7.63
CA ILE A 87 -2.54 0.14 6.17
C ILE A 87 -2.58 1.59 5.71
N TYR A 88 -1.98 1.83 4.56
CA TYR A 88 -2.10 3.05 3.77
C TYR A 88 -2.62 2.67 2.39
N ILE A 89 -3.67 3.35 1.96
CA ILE A 89 -4.21 3.23 0.62
C ILE A 89 -4.35 4.63 0.06
N ALA A 90 -3.69 4.89 -1.06
CA ALA A 90 -3.95 6.07 -1.86
C ALA A 90 -4.22 5.65 -3.29
N PHE A 91 -5.22 6.25 -3.93
CA PHE A 91 -5.67 5.85 -5.25
C PHE A 91 -6.25 7.04 -6.02
N GLY A 92 -6.18 6.99 -7.34
CA GLY A 92 -6.74 8.04 -8.17
C GLY A 92 -6.57 7.83 -9.66
N LYS A 93 -7.30 8.63 -10.43
CA LYS A 93 -7.17 8.75 -11.88
C LYS A 93 -7.52 10.17 -12.30
N GLU A 94 -7.02 10.59 -13.45
CA GLU A 94 -7.39 11.88 -14.03
C GLU A 94 -8.90 11.93 -14.26
N GLY A 95 -9.54 13.01 -13.81
CA GLY A 95 -10.98 13.22 -13.98
C GLY A 95 -11.87 12.29 -13.16
N ILE A 96 -11.35 11.66 -12.09
CA ILE A 96 -12.18 10.89 -11.17
C ILE A 96 -13.30 11.78 -10.58
N SER A 97 -14.54 11.32 -10.66
CA SER A 97 -15.67 12.07 -10.10
C SER A 97 -15.73 11.89 -8.57
N ASP A 98 -16.36 12.83 -7.89
CA ASP A 98 -16.61 12.75 -6.44
C ASP A 98 -17.37 11.47 -6.07
N ASP A 99 -18.37 11.11 -6.87
CA ASP A 99 -19.21 9.93 -6.66
C ASP A 99 -18.41 8.63 -6.84
N GLU A 100 -17.63 8.53 -7.92
CA GLU A 100 -16.78 7.36 -8.15
C GLU A 100 -15.74 7.20 -7.04
N ARG A 101 -15.09 8.30 -6.64
CA ARG A 101 -14.15 8.30 -5.51
C ARG A 101 -14.83 7.86 -4.21
N ALA A 102 -16.02 8.39 -3.93
CA ALA A 102 -16.76 8.06 -2.71
C ALA A 102 -17.19 6.59 -2.69
N GLU A 103 -17.62 6.03 -3.82
CA GLU A 103 -17.96 4.61 -3.96
C GLU A 103 -16.74 3.70 -3.74
N LEU A 104 -15.59 4.06 -4.33
CA LEU A 104 -14.33 3.35 -4.13
C LEU A 104 -13.92 3.36 -2.65
N ARG A 105 -13.93 4.54 -2.02
CA ARG A 105 -13.66 4.69 -0.58
C ARG A 105 -14.60 3.82 0.25
N GLN A 106 -15.91 3.90 0.01
CA GLN A 106 -16.89 3.16 0.78
C GLN A 106 -16.73 1.65 0.63
N SER A 107 -16.41 1.17 -0.58
CA SER A 107 -16.12 -0.24 -0.81
C SER A 107 -14.85 -0.69 -0.12
N LEU A 108 -13.80 0.15 -0.08
CA LEU A 108 -12.58 -0.15 0.66
C LEU A 108 -12.86 -0.35 2.16
N LEU A 109 -13.63 0.56 2.76
CA LEU A 109 -14.00 0.47 4.17
C LEU A 109 -14.89 -0.75 4.45
N SER A 110 -16.04 -0.84 3.79
CA SER A 110 -17.06 -1.84 4.13
C SER A 110 -16.68 -3.28 3.77
N ARG A 111 -15.88 -3.49 2.71
CA ARG A 111 -15.58 -4.85 2.23
C ARG A 111 -14.24 -5.39 2.69
N TYR A 112 -13.25 -4.52 2.92
CA TYR A 112 -11.87 -4.98 3.13
C TYR A 112 -11.28 -4.54 4.46
N LEU A 113 -11.58 -3.32 4.93
CA LEU A 113 -11.01 -2.81 6.18
C LEU A 113 -11.94 -3.03 7.40
N GLY A 114 -13.24 -3.16 7.16
CA GLY A 114 -14.30 -3.24 8.17
C GLY A 114 -14.97 -1.88 8.41
N ASP A 115 -16.28 -1.91 8.68
CA ASP A 115 -17.08 -0.69 8.91
C ASP A 115 -16.66 0.09 10.17
N GLU A 116 -16.08 -0.59 11.16
CA GLU A 116 -15.62 0.00 12.43
C GLU A 116 -14.11 0.29 12.46
N VAL A 117 -13.43 0.24 11.32
CA VAL A 117 -11.98 0.45 11.26
C VAL A 117 -11.59 1.85 11.77
N HIS A 118 -10.56 1.91 12.60
CA HIS A 118 -10.05 3.19 13.10
C HIS A 118 -9.19 3.89 12.04
N LEU A 119 -9.74 4.93 11.41
CA LEU A 119 -9.03 5.76 10.43
C LEU A 119 -8.16 6.81 11.12
N GLU A 120 -6.87 6.80 10.80
CA GLU A 120 -5.93 7.86 11.20
C GLU A 120 -5.91 9.02 10.19
N THR A 121 -6.19 8.74 8.92
CA THR A 121 -6.23 9.74 7.86
C THR A 121 -7.29 9.32 6.84
N ASP A 122 -8.06 10.29 6.36
CA ASP A 122 -9.08 10.12 5.34
C ASP A 122 -9.25 11.45 4.60
N VAL A 123 -8.57 11.58 3.45
CA VAL A 123 -8.45 12.86 2.75
C VAL A 123 -8.67 12.72 1.25
N VAL A 124 -9.41 13.68 0.71
CA VAL A 124 -9.54 13.88 -0.73
C VAL A 124 -8.30 14.63 -1.23
N ILE A 125 -7.69 14.12 -2.30
CA ILE A 125 -6.52 14.75 -2.91
C ILE A 125 -7.01 15.57 -4.09
N GLN A 126 -6.91 16.90 -3.97
CA GLN A 126 -7.29 17.84 -5.04
C GLN A 126 -6.08 18.27 -5.87
N HIS A 127 -4.90 18.35 -5.24
CA HIS A 127 -3.63 18.73 -5.88
C HIS A 127 -2.43 18.38 -5.00
N ALA A 128 -1.22 18.61 -5.50
CA ALA A 128 0.06 18.36 -4.84
C ALA A 128 0.12 18.82 -3.38
N ALA A 129 -0.21 20.09 -3.17
CA ALA A 129 -0.12 20.72 -1.87
C ALA A 129 -1.19 20.21 -0.87
N SER A 130 -2.18 19.44 -1.31
CA SER A 130 -3.20 18.84 -0.45
C SER A 130 -2.79 17.46 0.08
N LEU A 131 -1.69 16.88 -0.42
CA LEU A 131 -1.19 15.63 0.12
C LEU A 131 -0.75 15.81 1.57
N PRO A 132 -1.17 14.91 2.49
CA PRO A 132 -0.70 14.92 3.87
C PRO A 132 0.73 14.36 3.90
N TRP A 133 1.71 15.17 3.49
CA TRP A 133 3.11 14.77 3.31
C TRP A 133 3.73 14.10 4.53
N ARG A 134 3.35 14.51 5.74
CA ARG A 134 3.82 13.86 6.96
C ARG A 134 3.37 12.40 7.06
N ALA A 135 2.13 12.12 6.66
CA ALA A 135 1.61 10.75 6.64
C ALA A 135 2.31 9.95 5.54
N VAL A 136 2.50 10.51 4.35
CA VAL A 136 3.27 9.86 3.25
C VAL A 136 4.69 9.51 3.70
N LEU A 137 5.44 10.50 4.20
CA LEU A 137 6.84 10.33 4.62
C LEU A 137 7.01 9.31 5.76
N ARG A 138 5.99 9.12 6.61
CA ARG A 138 5.99 8.12 7.70
C ARG A 138 6.04 6.68 7.16
N TRP A 139 5.36 6.41 6.06
CA TRP A 139 5.34 5.09 5.42
C TRP A 139 6.62 4.79 4.65
N GLU A 140 7.27 5.83 4.15
CA GLU A 140 8.50 5.75 3.37
C GLU A 140 9.74 5.62 4.25
N SER A 141 9.68 6.18 5.45
CA SER A 141 10.69 5.89 6.46
C SER A 141 10.45 4.46 6.95
N ASN A 142 11.14 3.46 6.38
CA ASN A 142 11.12 2.07 6.88
C ASN A 142 11.51 1.96 8.37
N ARG A 143 12.01 3.03 8.99
CA ARG A 143 12.30 3.13 10.42
C ARG A 143 11.04 2.88 11.26
N GLY A 144 11.12 1.85 12.10
CA GLY A 144 10.06 1.49 13.05
C GLY A 144 8.93 0.68 12.43
N TRP A 145 9.13 0.14 11.24
CA TRP A 145 8.22 -0.81 10.63
C TRP A 145 8.81 -2.22 10.57
N LYS A 146 7.96 -3.23 10.68
CA LYS A 146 8.22 -4.64 10.41
C LYS A 146 7.23 -5.16 9.38
N HIS A 147 7.62 -6.17 8.62
CA HIS A 147 6.74 -6.86 7.68
C HIS A 147 6.06 -5.95 6.64
N THR A 148 6.63 -4.76 6.39
CA THR A 148 6.02 -3.81 5.47
C THR A 148 6.08 -4.32 4.05
N THR A 149 4.93 -4.33 3.39
CA THR A 149 4.81 -4.60 1.97
C THR A 149 4.17 -3.40 1.29
N ASN A 150 4.76 -2.97 0.18
CA ASN A 150 4.27 -1.89 -0.67
C ASN A 150 4.01 -2.44 -2.07
N LEU A 151 2.75 -2.39 -2.50
CA LEU A 151 2.35 -2.58 -3.89
C LEU A 151 1.92 -1.24 -4.47
N THR A 152 2.57 -0.86 -5.57
CA THR A 152 2.34 0.42 -6.24
C THR A 152 1.93 0.20 -7.69
N VAL A 153 0.94 0.96 -8.15
CA VAL A 153 0.55 1.04 -9.56
C VAL A 153 0.69 2.49 -10.01
N SER A 154 1.36 2.72 -11.14
CA SER A 154 1.52 4.05 -11.73
C SER A 154 1.38 3.98 -13.24
N HIS A 155 0.42 4.73 -13.79
CA HIS A 155 0.03 4.66 -15.20
C HIS A 155 -0.23 3.21 -15.65
N GLY A 156 -0.84 2.40 -14.78
CA GLY A 156 -1.11 0.98 -15.02
C GLY A 156 0.10 0.03 -14.88
N ARG A 157 1.32 0.56 -14.70
CA ARG A 157 2.53 -0.26 -14.45
C ARG A 157 2.63 -0.60 -12.97
N ILE A 158 2.95 -1.84 -12.65
CA ILE A 158 2.89 -2.37 -11.28
C ILE A 158 4.31 -2.52 -10.73
N PHE A 159 4.51 -2.18 -9.46
CA PHE A 159 5.79 -2.18 -8.74
C PHE A 159 5.62 -2.80 -7.36
N VAL A 160 6.70 -3.41 -6.85
CA VAL A 160 6.78 -3.92 -5.47
C VAL A 160 8.03 -3.36 -4.81
N PRO A 161 8.03 -2.08 -4.39
CA PRO A 161 9.23 -1.39 -3.94
C PRO A 161 9.69 -1.80 -2.55
N VAL A 162 8.78 -2.29 -1.71
CA VAL A 162 9.08 -2.78 -0.36
C VAL A 162 8.40 -4.12 -0.15
N ARG A 163 9.14 -5.09 0.40
CA ARG A 163 8.62 -6.42 0.73
C ARG A 163 9.22 -6.89 2.04
N ASP A 164 8.38 -7.27 2.99
CA ASP A 164 8.79 -7.72 4.32
C ASP A 164 9.80 -6.76 4.99
N GLY A 165 9.57 -5.45 4.83
CA GLY A 165 10.45 -4.38 5.32
C GLY A 165 11.74 -4.15 4.51
N GLN A 166 12.04 -5.00 3.52
CA GLN A 166 13.20 -4.86 2.63
C GLN A 166 12.87 -3.96 1.44
N VAL A 167 13.71 -2.96 1.19
CA VAL A 167 13.59 -2.05 0.04
C VAL A 167 14.23 -2.68 -1.20
N ASP A 168 13.46 -2.84 -2.26
CA ASP A 168 13.95 -3.13 -3.60
C ASP A 168 14.26 -1.78 -4.29
N VAL A 169 15.53 -1.39 -4.22
CA VAL A 169 16.00 -0.09 -4.75
C VAL A 169 15.76 0.03 -6.26
N ASP A 170 15.84 -1.07 -7.01
CA ASP A 170 15.62 -1.07 -8.45
C ASP A 170 14.13 -0.87 -8.76
N GLU A 171 13.22 -1.50 -8.01
CA GLU A 171 11.77 -1.25 -8.09
C GLU A 171 11.42 0.20 -7.73
N HIS A 172 11.98 0.74 -6.64
CA HIS A 172 11.78 2.14 -6.27
C HIS A 172 12.24 3.10 -7.38
N ARG A 173 13.43 2.88 -7.95
CA ARG A 173 13.93 3.70 -9.07
C ARG A 173 13.06 3.58 -10.32
N ALA A 174 12.63 2.37 -10.66
CA ALA A 174 11.77 2.13 -11.80
C ALA A 174 10.41 2.80 -11.64
N PHE A 175 9.84 2.75 -10.43
CA PHE A 175 8.62 3.47 -10.07
C PHE A 175 8.81 4.99 -10.24
N SER A 176 9.88 5.57 -9.70
CA SER A 176 10.17 7.01 -9.85
C SER A 176 10.25 7.46 -11.32
N LYS A 177 10.78 6.63 -12.22
CA LYS A 177 10.82 6.91 -13.68
C LYS A 177 9.45 6.79 -14.35
N ALA A 178 8.63 5.82 -13.93
CA ALA A 178 7.32 5.57 -14.51
C ALA A 178 6.26 6.56 -14.02
N ALA A 179 6.45 7.08 -12.80
CA ALA A 179 5.64 8.15 -12.27
C ALA A 179 5.87 9.47 -13.02
N THR A 180 7.06 9.68 -13.63
CA THR A 180 7.42 10.91 -14.39
C THR A 180 6.70 11.01 -15.73
N PRO A 181 5.71 11.92 -15.91
CA PRO A 181 5.15 12.20 -17.21
C PRO A 181 5.90 13.39 -17.82
N ARG A 182 6.30 13.22 -19.09
CA ARG A 182 6.46 14.37 -19.99
C ARG A 182 5.11 15.12 -20.02
N ALA A 183 5.02 16.25 -19.30
CA ALA A 183 4.06 17.35 -19.52
C ALA A 183 2.72 17.46 -18.74
N SER A 184 2.47 16.79 -17.60
CA SER A 184 1.34 17.20 -16.73
C SER A 184 1.70 17.24 -15.23
N THR A 185 1.58 18.44 -14.65
CA THR A 185 1.92 18.78 -13.25
C THR A 185 0.79 18.56 -12.26
N GLU A 186 -0.32 17.96 -12.69
CA GLU A 186 -1.58 17.91 -11.94
C GLU A 186 -2.01 16.48 -11.58
N SER A 187 -1.19 15.46 -11.81
CA SER A 187 -1.52 14.07 -11.43
C SER A 187 -0.87 13.67 -10.10
N ILE A 188 -1.51 12.75 -9.38
CA ILE A 188 -0.94 12.09 -8.19
C ILE A 188 0.49 11.57 -8.46
N ALA A 189 0.76 11.07 -9.68
CA ALA A 189 2.10 10.63 -10.10
C ALA A 189 3.13 11.78 -10.15
N SER A 190 2.78 12.92 -10.76
CA SER A 190 3.65 14.11 -10.87
C SER A 190 4.07 14.72 -9.53
N ILE A 191 3.20 14.59 -8.54
CA ILE A 191 3.40 15.11 -7.19
C ILE A 191 4.46 14.26 -6.47
N VAL A 192 4.40 12.96 -6.71
CA VAL A 192 5.25 11.96 -6.10
C VAL A 192 6.64 11.91 -6.79
N ASP A 193 6.72 12.27 -8.07
CA ASP A 193 7.99 12.44 -8.81
C ASP A 193 8.95 13.45 -8.18
N SER A 194 8.42 14.58 -7.74
CA SER A 194 9.23 15.67 -7.17
C SER A 194 9.91 15.25 -5.87
N VAL A 195 9.33 14.29 -5.15
CA VAL A 195 9.89 13.76 -3.90
C VAL A 195 10.87 12.63 -4.16
N TRP A 196 10.56 11.71 -5.08
CA TRP A 196 11.39 10.52 -5.27
C TRP A 196 12.56 10.68 -6.24
N GLY A 197 12.45 11.55 -7.24
CA GLY A 197 13.55 11.86 -8.16
C GLY A 197 14.79 12.42 -7.45
N ALA A 198 14.60 13.11 -6.32
CA ALA A 198 15.69 13.69 -5.53
C ALA A 198 16.46 12.68 -4.65
N LEU A 199 15.87 11.51 -4.34
CA LEU A 199 16.38 10.62 -3.30
C LEU A 199 17.22 9.44 -3.82
N TYR A 200 17.04 8.98 -5.07
CA TYR A 200 17.53 7.63 -5.44
C TYR A 200 18.38 7.49 -6.72
N GLY A 201 18.67 8.57 -7.46
CA GLY A 201 19.62 8.54 -8.60
C GLY A 201 19.12 7.79 -9.85
N PRO A 202 19.98 7.60 -10.89
CA PRO A 202 19.55 7.11 -12.20
C PRO A 202 19.25 5.58 -12.25
N PRO A 203 18.37 5.13 -13.17
CA PRO A 203 17.75 3.80 -13.16
C PRO A 203 18.54 2.69 -13.90
N ASN A 204 18.18 1.43 -13.62
CA ASN A 204 18.50 0.24 -14.43
C ASN A 204 17.25 -0.29 -15.17
N GLU A 205 17.43 -1.12 -16.20
CA GLU A 205 16.31 -1.79 -16.90
C GLU A 205 15.62 -2.83 -16.00
N ARG A 206 14.27 -2.87 -16.05
CA ARG A 206 13.41 -3.73 -15.23
C ARG A 206 12.30 -4.33 -16.09
N THR A 207 12.05 -5.64 -15.94
CA THR A 207 10.91 -6.33 -16.53
C THR A 207 9.59 -5.81 -15.94
N GLU A 208 8.59 -5.58 -16.78
CA GLU A 208 7.25 -5.20 -16.31
C GLU A 208 6.56 -6.38 -15.64
N LEU A 209 5.88 -6.12 -14.52
CA LEU A 209 5.11 -7.13 -13.81
C LEU A 209 3.63 -7.00 -14.15
N THR A 210 2.98 -8.13 -14.37
CA THR A 210 1.54 -8.28 -14.21
C THR A 210 1.14 -8.23 -12.73
N LEU A 211 -0.16 -8.09 -12.45
CA LEU A 211 -0.64 -8.05 -11.07
C LEU A 211 -0.37 -9.37 -10.34
N ASP A 212 -0.56 -10.50 -11.03
CA ASP A 212 -0.29 -11.82 -10.46
C ASP A 212 1.20 -12.01 -10.17
N GLU A 213 2.10 -11.60 -11.07
CA GLU A 213 3.54 -11.65 -10.81
C GLU A 213 3.97 -10.72 -9.68
N ALA A 214 3.35 -9.55 -9.54
CA ALA A 214 3.61 -8.65 -8.42
C ALA A 214 3.15 -9.27 -7.09
N ILE A 215 1.97 -9.91 -7.06
CA ILE A 215 1.45 -10.60 -5.88
C ILE A 215 2.34 -11.77 -5.49
N GLU A 216 2.78 -12.58 -6.44
CA GLU A 216 3.73 -13.66 -6.16
C GLU A 216 5.08 -13.11 -5.69
N LYS A 217 5.55 -12.00 -6.29
CA LYS A 217 6.76 -11.31 -5.83
C LYS A 217 6.64 -10.86 -4.37
N MET A 218 5.47 -10.41 -3.89
CA MET A 218 5.26 -10.04 -2.47
C MET A 218 5.41 -11.25 -1.52
N LYS A 219 4.94 -12.44 -1.93
CA LYS A 219 4.89 -13.63 -1.08
C LYS A 219 6.23 -14.37 -0.96
N VAL A 220 7.08 -14.30 -1.99
CA VAL A 220 8.37 -15.00 -1.98
C VAL A 220 9.36 -14.28 -1.07
N LEU A 221 9.58 -14.78 0.14
CA LEU A 221 10.66 -14.29 1.01
C LEU A 221 12.00 -14.52 0.29
N ARG A 222 12.83 -13.48 0.19
CA ARG A 222 14.23 -13.68 -0.24
C ARG A 222 14.93 -14.38 0.92
N THR A 223 15.21 -15.67 0.77
CA THR A 223 16.24 -16.35 1.56
C THR A 223 17.57 -15.72 1.18
N SER A 224 18.02 -14.78 2.01
CA SER A 224 19.38 -14.22 1.97
C SER A 224 20.36 -15.15 2.67
#